data_AF-A0A8T1ZU91-F1
#
_entry.id   AF-A0A8T1ZU91-F1
#
_cell.length_a   1.000
_cell.length_b   1.000
_cell.length_c   1.000
_cell.angle_alpha   90.00
_cell.angle_beta   90.00
_cell.angle_gamma   90.00
#
_symmetry.space_group_name_H-M   'P 1'
#
loop_
_entity.id
_entity.type
_entity.pdbx_description
1 polymer ?
#
loop_
_entity_poly.entity_id
_entity_poly.type
_entity_poly.pdbx_seq_one_letter_code
_entity_poly.pdbx_strand_id
1 'polypeptide(L)'
;MAKFRQMGSSIFFFFLIIISLCSAHKEAFSSTGLVQMECLKVPPLEFAQAAKTVVDAIQKAVAIVSKFDKKLGKSRVSNAILDCVDLLDSAAEELSWIISASQNPNGKDNSTGDVGSDLRTWISAALSNQDTCLDGFEGTNGIIKKIVAGGLSRVGTTVRNLLTMVHSPPSKPKPKPIKAHTMTKAHSGFSKFPSWVKPGDRKLLQTDNITVADAVVAADGTGNFTTISDAVLAAPDYSTKRYVIHVKRGVYEENVEIKKKKWNIMIVGDGIDATVITGNRSFIDGWTTFRSATFAVSGRGFIARDITFQNTAGPEKHQAVAIRSDTDLGVFYRCAMRGYQDTLYAHSMRQFFRECIITGTVDFIFGDATAVFQSCQIKAKQGLPNQKNSITAQGRKDPNEPTGFTIQFSNIAADTDLLPNSNTTATYLGRPWKLYSRTVFMQNYMSDAINPEGWLEWNGNFALDTLYYGEYMNSGPGASLDRRVKWPGYHVLNTPAEANNFTVSQLIQGNLWLPSTGITFIAGLVS
;
A
#
# COMPACT_ATOMS: atom_id res chain seq x y z
N MET A 1 -69.59 61.52 -8.89
CA MET A 1 -70.72 62.13 -8.16
C MET A 1 -71.46 61.04 -7.40
N ALA A 2 -71.69 61.30 -6.12
CA ALA A 2 -72.77 60.78 -5.25
C ALA A 2 -72.99 59.25 -5.05
N LYS A 3 -72.89 58.88 -3.77
CA LYS A 3 -73.45 57.70 -3.07
C LYS A 3 -74.93 57.42 -3.40
N PHE A 4 -75.41 56.19 -3.17
CA PHE A 4 -76.64 55.78 -2.43
C PHE A 4 -76.76 54.24 -2.52
N ARG A 5 -76.53 53.44 -1.45
CA ARG A 5 -77.42 52.94 -0.36
C ARG A 5 -77.96 51.50 -0.60
N GLN A 6 -77.75 50.65 0.43
CA GLN A 6 -78.59 49.58 1.03
C GLN A 6 -79.23 48.50 0.12
N MET A 7 -79.40 47.22 0.47
CA MET A 7 -79.51 46.50 1.75
C MET A 7 -79.52 44.98 1.43
N GLY A 8 -79.13 44.10 2.38
CA GLY A 8 -79.70 42.74 2.47
C GLY A 8 -78.77 41.53 2.52
N SER A 9 -78.28 41.22 3.73
CA SER A 9 -78.20 39.89 4.38
C SER A 9 -77.64 38.66 3.63
N SER A 10 -76.46 38.18 4.06
CA SER A 10 -76.22 36.83 4.63
C SER A 10 -74.71 36.66 4.87
N ILE A 11 -74.27 36.69 6.13
CA ILE A 11 -73.89 35.51 6.93
C ILE A 11 -72.51 34.96 6.51
N PHE A 12 -71.57 35.03 7.48
CA PHE A 12 -70.25 34.40 7.61
C PHE A 12 -68.97 35.21 7.27
N PHE A 13 -68.28 35.55 8.37
CA PHE A 13 -66.86 35.89 8.53
C PHE A 13 -66.36 37.30 8.17
N PHE A 14 -66.39 38.18 9.16
CA PHE A 14 -65.44 39.29 9.27
C PHE A 14 -64.70 39.20 10.62
N PHE A 15 -63.37 39.21 10.51
CA PHE A 15 -62.40 39.87 11.39
C PHE A 15 -62.22 39.43 12.86
N LEU A 16 -60.97 39.07 13.13
CA LEU A 16 -60.16 39.80 14.11
C LEU A 16 -58.72 39.95 13.57
N ILE A 17 -58.45 41.11 12.97
CA ILE A 17 -57.12 41.71 12.92
C ILE A 17 -56.99 42.54 14.19
N ILE A 18 -55.87 42.40 14.90
CA ILE A 18 -55.03 43.43 15.55
C ILE A 18 -54.26 42.73 16.68
N ILE A 19 -52.98 42.44 16.45
CA ILE A 19 -51.84 42.91 17.25
C ILE A 19 -50.61 42.76 16.35
N SER A 20 -50.22 43.90 15.78
CA SER A 20 -48.89 44.15 15.22
C SER A 20 -47.94 44.34 16.39
N LEU A 21 -47.02 43.38 16.62
CA LEU A 21 -45.72 43.55 17.28
C LEU A 21 -45.04 42.16 17.39
N CYS A 22 -44.45 41.70 16.29
CA CYS A 22 -43.17 40.96 16.25
C CYS A 22 -42.90 40.41 14.85
N SER A 23 -41.65 40.59 14.41
CA SER A 23 -40.99 39.89 13.30
C SER A 23 -41.28 40.38 11.87
N ALA A 24 -40.84 41.60 11.59
CA ALA A 24 -40.11 41.87 10.35
C ALA A 24 -38.60 41.74 10.63
N HIS A 25 -37.87 41.17 9.68
CA HIS A 25 -36.41 41.14 9.56
C HIS A 25 -35.60 40.57 10.75
N LYS A 26 -35.22 39.30 10.62
CA LYS A 26 -33.86 38.88 10.98
C LYS A 26 -33.21 38.25 9.76
N GLU A 27 -32.36 39.05 9.10
CA GLU A 27 -31.13 38.51 8.53
C GLU A 27 -30.46 37.67 9.63
N ALA A 28 -30.47 36.35 9.46
CA ALA A 28 -29.64 35.46 10.25
C ALA A 28 -28.37 35.18 9.43
N PHE A 29 -27.44 36.11 9.58
CA PHE A 29 -26.00 35.92 9.68
C PHE A 29 -25.44 34.58 9.19
N SER A 30 -24.59 34.66 8.16
CA SER A 30 -23.55 33.69 7.85
C SER A 30 -22.83 33.23 9.12
N SER A 31 -23.09 32.00 9.56
CA SER A 31 -22.16 31.24 10.39
C SER A 31 -21.49 30.20 9.49
N THR A 32 -20.17 30.27 9.48
CA THR A 32 -19.22 29.42 8.74
C THR A 32 -19.75 28.00 8.48
N GLY A 33 -19.97 27.65 7.22
CA GLY A 33 -20.25 26.29 6.77
C GLY A 33 -19.06 25.38 7.02
N LEU A 34 -18.86 24.94 8.26
CA LEU A 34 -17.99 23.83 8.61
C LEU A 34 -18.66 22.55 8.12
N VAL A 35 -18.26 22.08 6.94
CA VAL A 35 -18.59 20.72 6.49
C VAL A 35 -18.01 19.77 7.54
N GLN A 36 -18.86 19.19 8.37
CA GLN A 36 -18.44 18.16 9.31
C GLN A 36 -18.04 16.91 8.50
N MET A 37 -16.76 16.55 8.56
CA MET A 37 -16.26 15.38 7.85
C MET A 37 -16.48 14.14 8.71
N GLU A 38 -17.45 13.29 8.34
CA GLU A 38 -17.88 12.13 9.15
C GLU A 38 -16.72 11.16 9.48
N CYS A 39 -15.69 11.10 8.65
CA CYS A 39 -14.53 10.25 8.91
C CYS A 39 -13.57 10.79 9.97
N LEU A 40 -13.71 12.04 10.45
CA LEU A 40 -12.89 12.58 11.54
C LEU A 40 -13.63 12.58 12.89
N LYS A 41 -12.89 12.32 13.95
CA LYS A 41 -13.34 12.45 15.35
C LYS A 41 -13.20 13.87 15.90
N VAL A 42 -12.52 14.75 15.15
CA VAL A 42 -12.24 16.15 15.50
C VAL A 42 -12.63 17.07 14.34
N PRO A 43 -12.83 18.38 14.55
CA PRO A 43 -13.06 19.33 13.48
C PRO A 43 -11.95 19.29 12.41
N PRO A 44 -12.27 19.41 11.11
CA PRO A 44 -11.26 19.33 10.05
C PRO A 44 -10.13 20.36 10.16
N LEU A 45 -10.43 21.55 10.70
CA LEU A 45 -9.42 22.58 10.92
C LEU A 45 -8.42 22.18 12.02
N GLU A 46 -8.88 21.55 13.10
CA GLU A 46 -8.03 21.06 14.19
C GLU A 46 -7.11 19.94 13.68
N PHE A 47 -7.67 18.99 12.92
CA PHE A 47 -6.91 17.92 12.27
C PHE A 47 -5.83 18.47 11.33
N ALA A 48 -6.19 19.43 10.46
CA ALA A 48 -5.25 20.06 9.54
C ALA A 48 -4.13 20.84 10.27
N GLN A 49 -4.44 21.51 11.37
CA GLN A 49 -3.44 22.22 12.20
C GLN A 49 -2.47 21.25 12.89
N ALA A 50 -2.99 20.14 13.42
CA ALA A 50 -2.16 19.07 13.98
C ALA A 50 -1.22 18.50 12.91
N ALA A 51 -1.74 18.18 11.72
CA ALA A 51 -0.94 17.69 10.59
C ALA A 51 0.14 18.69 10.16
N LYS A 52 -0.20 19.98 10.07
CA LYS A 52 0.76 21.04 9.72
C LYS A 52 1.91 21.14 10.73
N THR A 53 1.61 21.00 12.02
CA THR A 53 2.64 20.99 13.07
C THR A 53 3.64 19.84 12.88
N VAL A 54 3.17 18.69 12.40
CA VAL A 54 4.04 17.56 12.07
C VAL A 54 4.91 17.85 10.85
N VAL A 55 4.33 18.41 9.78
CA VAL A 55 5.09 18.81 8.57
C VAL A 55 6.23 19.75 8.93
N ASP A 56 5.97 20.78 9.73
CA ASP A 56 6.99 21.74 10.18
C ASP A 56 8.10 21.05 11.00
N ALA A 57 7.75 20.07 11.83
CA ALA A 57 8.71 19.30 12.61
C ALA A 57 9.56 18.37 11.74
N ILE A 58 8.97 17.73 10.72
CA ILE A 58 9.68 16.91 9.73
C ILE A 58 10.67 17.76 8.94
N GLN A 59 10.26 18.92 8.45
CA GLN A 59 11.14 19.82 7.70
C GLN A 59 12.36 20.26 8.53
N LYS A 60 12.16 20.54 9.83
CA LYS A 60 13.27 20.82 10.76
C LYS A 60 14.19 19.61 10.92
N ALA A 61 13.64 18.40 11.03
CA ALA A 61 14.43 17.18 11.11
C ALA A 61 15.26 16.95 9.85
N VAL A 62 14.66 17.10 8.65
CA VAL A 62 15.37 17.03 7.36
C VAL A 62 16.53 18.02 7.34
N ALA A 63 16.31 19.28 7.70
CA ALA A 63 17.36 20.30 7.73
C ALA A 63 18.53 19.96 8.67
N ILE A 64 18.30 19.17 9.72
CA ILE A 64 19.34 18.66 10.63
C ILE A 64 20.06 17.47 9.98
N VAL A 65 19.31 16.49 9.48
CA VAL A 65 19.84 15.25 8.89
C VAL A 65 20.72 15.56 7.68
N SER A 66 20.30 16.47 6.79
CA SER A 66 21.05 16.86 5.60
C SER A 66 22.40 17.54 5.89
N LYS A 67 22.65 18.01 7.11
CA LYS A 67 23.96 18.57 7.50
C LYS A 67 25.04 17.50 7.65
N PHE A 68 24.65 16.24 7.90
CA PHE A 68 25.58 15.13 8.06
C PHE A 68 26.07 14.59 6.71
N ASP A 69 25.26 14.72 5.65
CA ASP A 69 25.59 14.20 4.31
C ASP A 69 26.90 14.78 3.75
N LYS A 70 27.07 16.11 3.85
CA LYS A 70 28.23 16.84 3.31
C LYS A 70 29.59 16.44 3.89
N LYS A 71 29.63 15.61 4.94
CA LYS A 71 30.85 15.29 5.70
C LYS A 71 31.33 13.84 5.58
N LEU A 72 30.58 12.94 4.93
CA LEU A 72 30.75 11.49 5.15
C LEU A 72 31.17 10.65 3.94
N GLY A 73 31.29 11.22 2.74
CA GLY A 73 31.70 10.48 1.53
C GLY A 73 30.77 9.29 1.21
N LYS A 74 31.19 8.40 0.28
CA LYS A 74 30.41 7.20 -0.08
C LYS A 74 30.55 6.13 1.01
N SER A 75 29.62 6.11 1.96
CA SER A 75 29.55 5.11 3.03
C SER A 75 28.11 4.66 3.27
N ARG A 76 27.90 3.52 3.94
CA ARG A 76 26.55 3.08 4.36
C ARG A 76 25.81 4.15 5.17
N VAL A 77 26.55 4.93 5.96
CA VAL A 77 25.99 6.06 6.73
C VAL A 77 25.47 7.15 5.80
N SER A 78 26.17 7.46 4.70
CA SER A 78 25.68 8.43 3.69
C SER A 78 24.42 7.90 3.00
N ASN A 79 24.37 6.62 2.63
CA ASN A 79 23.15 6.01 2.09
C ASN A 79 21.96 6.13 3.08
N ALA A 80 22.19 5.85 4.36
CA ALA A 80 21.18 5.99 5.41
C ALA A 80 20.69 7.43 5.61
N ILE A 81 21.59 8.42 5.48
CA ILE A 81 21.23 9.85 5.55
C ILE A 81 20.37 10.22 4.34
N LEU A 82 20.78 9.83 3.13
CA LEU A 82 20.01 10.08 1.92
C LEU A 82 18.63 9.42 1.97
N ASP A 83 18.55 8.17 2.45
CA ASP A 83 17.27 7.49 2.72
C ASP A 83 16.40 8.30 3.64
N CYS A 84 16.95 8.69 4.79
CA CYS A 84 16.17 9.41 5.77
C CYS A 84 15.65 10.75 5.23
N VAL A 85 16.44 11.48 4.45
CA VAL A 85 16.00 12.72 3.80
C VAL A 85 14.84 12.44 2.82
N ASP A 86 14.99 11.46 1.93
CA ASP A 86 13.96 11.13 0.93
C ASP A 86 12.66 10.60 1.57
N LEU A 87 12.77 9.80 2.63
CA LEU A 87 11.65 9.24 3.38
C LEU A 87 10.91 10.33 4.17
N LEU A 88 11.63 11.23 4.83
CA LEU A 88 11.02 12.35 5.56
C LEU A 88 10.37 13.35 4.60
N ASP A 89 10.96 13.60 3.43
CA ASP A 89 10.34 14.43 2.39
C ASP A 89 9.06 13.79 1.82
N SER A 90 9.03 12.46 1.67
CA SER A 90 7.82 11.71 1.31
C SER A 90 6.74 11.81 2.40
N ALA A 91 7.12 11.64 3.67
CA ALA A 91 6.20 11.80 4.81
C ALA A 91 5.59 13.20 4.89
N ALA A 92 6.36 14.27 4.60
CA ALA A 92 5.84 15.63 4.56
C ALA A 92 4.82 15.84 3.43
N GLU A 93 5.02 15.22 2.27
CA GLU A 93 4.08 15.29 1.14
C GLU A 93 2.78 14.53 1.43
N GLU A 94 2.88 13.32 1.98
CA GLU A 94 1.72 12.53 2.42
C GLU A 94 0.88 13.29 3.45
N LEU A 95 1.55 13.95 4.41
CA LEU A 95 0.88 14.81 5.39
C LEU A 95 0.28 16.09 4.76
N SER A 96 0.84 16.57 3.65
CA SER A 96 0.24 17.68 2.90
C SER A 96 -1.03 17.26 2.17
N TRP A 97 -1.10 15.99 1.70
CA TRP A 97 -2.32 15.43 1.12
C TRP A 97 -3.44 15.31 2.15
N ILE A 98 -3.15 14.88 3.38
CA ILE A 98 -4.20 14.76 4.42
C ILE A 98 -4.77 16.14 4.80
N ILE A 99 -3.94 17.19 4.81
CA ILE A 99 -4.37 18.57 5.06
C ILE A 99 -5.32 19.03 3.95
N SER A 100 -4.94 18.80 2.69
CA SER A 100 -5.75 19.18 1.54
C SER A 100 -7.08 18.43 1.52
N ALA A 101 -7.05 17.10 1.70
CA ALA A 101 -8.23 16.25 1.69
C ALA A 101 -9.19 16.56 2.86
N SER A 102 -8.67 16.92 4.05
CA SER A 102 -9.53 17.28 5.19
C SER A 102 -10.22 18.63 5.01
N GLN A 103 -9.61 19.55 4.25
CA GLN A 103 -10.19 20.87 3.99
C GLN A 103 -11.09 20.89 2.75
N ASN A 104 -10.83 20.00 1.78
CA ASN A 104 -11.63 19.85 0.57
C ASN A 104 -11.94 18.37 0.28
N PRO A 105 -12.95 17.78 0.95
CA PRO A 105 -13.28 16.36 0.81
C PRO A 105 -13.75 15.96 -0.60
N ASN A 106 -14.12 16.92 -1.44
CA ASN A 106 -14.50 16.71 -2.84
C ASN A 106 -13.36 17.09 -3.81
N GLY A 107 -12.14 17.25 -3.31
CA GLY A 107 -10.95 17.52 -4.11
C GLY A 107 -10.73 16.45 -5.17
N LYS A 108 -10.29 16.86 -6.37
CA LYS A 108 -10.04 15.96 -7.51
C LYS A 108 -8.88 14.99 -7.28
N ASP A 109 -8.09 15.21 -6.24
CA ASP A 109 -6.86 14.47 -5.93
C ASP A 109 -7.06 13.32 -4.93
N ASN A 110 -8.27 13.11 -4.42
CA ASN A 110 -8.58 11.99 -3.51
C ASN A 110 -8.34 10.64 -4.21
N SER A 111 -7.79 9.68 -3.47
CA SER A 111 -7.23 8.45 -4.05
C SER A 111 -8.31 7.50 -4.54
N THR A 112 -9.11 7.04 -3.59
CA THR A 112 -10.17 6.04 -3.80
C THR A 112 -11.56 6.67 -3.85
N GLY A 113 -11.69 7.92 -3.43
CA GLY A 113 -12.98 8.57 -3.17
C GLY A 113 -13.54 8.28 -1.77
N ASP A 114 -12.92 7.38 -1.00
CA ASP A 114 -13.14 7.22 0.44
C ASP A 114 -12.05 8.00 1.20
N VAL A 115 -12.38 9.23 1.59
CA VAL A 115 -11.45 10.12 2.29
C VAL A 115 -10.97 9.51 3.60
N GLY A 116 -11.81 8.77 4.33
CA GLY A 116 -11.40 8.15 5.59
C GLY A 116 -10.30 7.09 5.39
N SER A 117 -10.47 6.23 4.38
CA SER A 117 -9.45 5.25 4.00
C SER A 117 -8.18 5.92 3.50
N ASP A 118 -8.31 6.94 2.64
CA ASP A 118 -7.18 7.67 2.07
C ASP A 118 -6.34 8.36 3.16
N LEU A 119 -6.98 9.06 4.11
CA LEU A 119 -6.31 9.69 5.25
C LEU A 119 -5.51 8.68 6.06
N ARG A 120 -6.11 7.55 6.44
CA ARG A 120 -5.42 6.52 7.24
C ARG A 120 -4.25 5.91 6.48
N THR A 121 -4.41 5.69 5.18
CA THR A 121 -3.37 5.15 4.31
C THR A 121 -2.15 6.07 4.27
N TRP A 122 -2.36 7.37 4.05
CA TRP A 122 -1.28 8.35 3.97
C TRP A 122 -0.62 8.64 5.34
N ILE A 123 -1.40 8.68 6.43
CA ILE A 123 -0.83 8.82 7.79
C ILE A 123 0.04 7.61 8.15
N SER A 124 -0.40 6.39 7.84
CA SER A 124 0.40 5.19 8.06
C SER A 124 1.68 5.19 7.25
N ALA A 125 1.64 5.56 5.97
CA ALA A 125 2.86 5.68 5.18
C ALA A 125 3.85 6.71 5.76
N ALA A 126 3.35 7.85 6.27
CA ALA A 126 4.20 8.85 6.93
C ALA A 126 4.85 8.30 8.20
N LEU A 127 4.20 7.36 8.89
CA LEU A 127 4.77 6.63 10.02
C LEU A 127 5.81 5.61 9.57
N SER A 128 5.50 4.76 8.57
CA SER A 128 6.43 3.77 8.02
C SER A 128 7.70 4.45 7.47
N ASN A 129 7.57 5.60 6.80
CA ASN A 129 8.69 6.40 6.29
C ASN A 129 9.66 6.83 7.40
N GLN A 130 9.13 7.27 8.54
CA GLN A 130 9.96 7.64 9.70
C GLN A 130 10.68 6.43 10.31
N ASP A 131 9.99 5.30 10.41
CA ASP A 131 10.58 4.07 10.93
C ASP A 131 11.69 3.56 10.01
N THR A 132 11.46 3.55 8.69
CA THR A 132 12.47 3.17 7.70
C THR A 132 13.68 4.12 7.72
N CYS A 133 13.48 5.42 7.93
CA CYS A 133 14.60 6.36 8.13
C CYS A 133 15.49 5.89 9.29
N LEU A 134 14.89 5.50 10.42
CA LEU A 134 15.64 5.06 11.61
C LEU A 134 16.30 3.69 11.42
N ASP A 135 15.62 2.78 10.72
CA ASP A 135 16.12 1.44 10.40
C ASP A 135 17.32 1.50 9.44
N GLY A 136 17.37 2.49 8.53
CA GLY A 136 18.51 2.71 7.62
C GLY A 136 19.85 2.91 8.34
N PHE A 137 19.84 3.37 9.59
CA PHE A 137 21.05 3.53 10.41
C PHE A 137 21.47 2.27 11.17
N GLU A 138 20.78 1.14 11.02
CA GLU A 138 21.19 -0.13 11.61
C GLU A 138 22.53 -0.63 11.03
N GLY A 139 23.33 -1.25 11.89
CA GLY A 139 24.71 -1.61 11.58
C GLY A 139 25.70 -0.43 11.52
N THR A 140 25.27 0.83 11.69
CA THR A 140 26.21 1.98 11.80
C THR A 140 26.73 2.14 13.23
N ASN A 141 27.61 3.14 13.47
CA ASN A 141 28.15 3.45 14.80
C ASN A 141 27.10 3.93 15.84
N GLY A 142 25.82 4.04 15.44
CA GLY A 142 24.68 4.31 16.32
C GLY A 142 24.58 5.75 16.86
N ILE A 143 25.64 6.55 16.80
CA ILE A 143 25.65 7.95 17.27
C ILE A 143 24.66 8.78 16.45
N ILE A 144 24.75 8.67 15.12
CA ILE A 144 23.84 9.40 14.21
C ILE A 144 22.41 8.89 14.40
N LYS A 145 22.20 7.58 14.52
CA LYS A 145 20.87 6.99 14.82
C LYS A 145 20.24 7.64 16.06
N LYS A 146 20.99 7.81 17.15
CA LYS A 146 20.48 8.44 18.39
C LYS A 146 20.09 9.91 18.19
N ILE A 147 20.90 10.67 17.44
CA ILE A 147 20.61 12.08 17.13
C ILE A 147 19.33 12.19 16.29
N VAL A 148 19.23 11.39 15.22
CA VAL A 148 18.06 11.36 14.34
C VAL A 148 16.82 10.89 15.09
N ALA A 149 16.92 9.81 15.89
CA ALA A 149 15.83 9.31 16.73
C ALA A 149 15.35 10.34 17.75
N GLY A 150 16.26 11.08 18.38
CA GLY A 150 15.91 12.17 19.28
C GLY A 150 15.05 13.24 18.59
N GLY A 151 15.45 13.65 17.38
CA GLY A 151 14.71 14.62 16.56
C GLY A 151 13.36 14.11 16.06
N LEU A 152 13.25 12.83 15.72
CA LEU A 152 12.04 12.22 15.16
C LEU A 152 11.06 11.66 16.19
N SER A 153 11.48 11.44 17.44
CA SER A 153 10.63 10.85 18.49
C SER A 153 9.29 11.60 18.66
N ARG A 154 9.32 12.93 18.71
CA ARG A 154 8.13 13.78 18.80
C ARG A 154 7.27 13.72 17.54
N VAL A 155 7.90 13.60 16.37
CA VAL A 155 7.20 13.48 15.08
C VAL A 155 6.38 12.19 15.06
N GLY A 156 7.01 11.05 15.40
CA GLY A 156 6.36 9.75 15.38
C GLY A 156 5.16 9.68 16.33
N THR A 157 5.27 10.22 17.55
CA THR A 157 4.14 10.30 18.49
C THR A 157 2.99 11.14 17.91
N THR A 158 3.30 12.27 17.28
CA THR A 158 2.26 13.16 16.73
C THR A 158 1.58 12.54 15.50
N VAL A 159 2.31 11.82 14.64
CA VAL A 159 1.72 11.06 13.52
C VAL A 159 0.79 9.96 14.01
N ARG A 160 1.17 9.20 15.05
CA ARG A 160 0.26 8.22 15.66
C ARG A 160 -1.01 8.88 16.20
N ASN A 161 -0.90 10.06 16.82
CA ASN A 161 -2.07 10.80 17.29
C ASN A 161 -3.01 11.20 16.14
N LEU A 162 -2.47 11.62 14.99
CA LEU A 162 -3.29 11.91 13.79
C LEU A 162 -4.10 10.69 13.35
N LEU A 163 -3.51 9.49 13.41
CA LEU A 163 -4.19 8.25 13.05
C LEU A 163 -5.39 7.97 13.97
N THR A 164 -5.26 8.29 15.26
CA THR A 164 -6.37 8.13 16.22
C THR A 164 -7.52 9.12 16.00
N MET A 165 -7.26 10.25 15.34
CA MET A 165 -8.26 11.29 15.02
C MET A 165 -9.16 10.89 13.84
N VAL A 166 -8.80 9.86 13.06
CA VAL A 166 -9.63 9.33 11.97
C VAL A 166 -10.45 8.14 12.49
N HIS A 167 -11.72 8.07 12.11
CA HIS A 167 -12.57 6.93 12.42
C HIS A 167 -12.02 5.67 11.77
N SER A 168 -12.06 4.55 12.51
CA SER A 168 -11.85 3.25 11.91
C SER A 168 -13.08 2.81 11.13
N PRO A 169 -12.93 2.13 9.98
CA PRO A 169 -14.04 1.43 9.36
C PRO A 169 -14.72 0.56 10.42
N PRO A 170 -16.06 0.55 10.47
CA PRO A 170 -16.78 -0.22 11.47
C PRO A 170 -16.35 -1.70 11.40
N SER A 171 -15.96 -2.25 12.55
CA SER A 171 -15.55 -3.66 12.71
C SER A 171 -16.67 -4.69 12.48
N LYS A 172 -17.90 -4.21 12.20
CA LYS A 172 -19.06 -5.03 11.92
C LYS A 172 -19.56 -4.73 10.52
N PRO A 173 -19.49 -5.68 9.56
CA PRO A 173 -20.26 -5.53 8.35
C PRO A 173 -21.74 -5.50 8.74
N LYS A 174 -22.49 -4.47 8.34
CA LYS A 174 -23.93 -4.66 8.12
C LYS A 174 -24.01 -5.53 6.86
N PRO A 175 -24.40 -6.81 6.95
CA PRO A 175 -24.52 -7.63 5.76
C PRO A 175 -25.63 -7.04 4.90
N LYS A 176 -25.27 -6.35 3.82
CA LYS A 176 -26.16 -6.31 2.66
C LYS A 176 -25.87 -7.60 1.90
N PRO A 177 -26.87 -8.46 1.67
CA PRO A 177 -26.66 -9.71 0.96
C PRO A 177 -26.21 -9.39 -0.47
N ILE A 178 -24.92 -9.53 -0.74
CA ILE A 178 -24.41 -9.62 -2.10
C ILE A 178 -24.68 -11.07 -2.49
N LYS A 179 -25.76 -11.28 -3.25
CA LYS A 179 -25.99 -12.58 -3.90
C LYS A 179 -24.73 -12.92 -4.70
N ALA A 180 -24.19 -14.12 -4.50
CA ALA A 180 -23.11 -14.66 -5.29
C ALA A 180 -23.54 -14.63 -6.77
N HIS A 181 -23.11 -13.60 -7.49
CA HIS A 181 -23.26 -13.56 -8.94
C HIS A 181 -22.07 -14.30 -9.51
N THR A 182 -22.38 -15.48 -10.04
CA THR A 182 -21.62 -16.23 -11.03
C THR A 182 -20.91 -15.27 -11.99
N MET A 183 -19.63 -15.57 -12.27
CA MET A 183 -18.76 -14.95 -13.29
C MET A 183 -19.56 -14.44 -14.49
N THR A 184 -19.92 -13.15 -14.47
CA THR A 184 -20.52 -12.46 -15.61
C THR A 184 -19.98 -11.03 -15.65
N LYS A 185 -19.63 -10.60 -16.85
CA LYS A 185 -19.02 -9.30 -17.17
C LYS A 185 -19.66 -8.17 -16.37
N ALA A 186 -18.83 -7.42 -15.65
CA ALA A 186 -19.24 -6.24 -14.90
C ALA A 186 -19.98 -5.23 -15.81
N HIS A 187 -21.29 -5.10 -15.61
CA HIS A 187 -22.08 -4.00 -16.13
C HIS A 187 -22.72 -3.21 -14.98
N SER A 188 -22.35 -1.92 -14.96
CA SER A 188 -23.12 -0.75 -14.51
C SER A 188 -23.87 -0.85 -13.17
N GLY A 189 -23.22 -0.37 -12.11
CA GLY A 189 -23.88 -0.05 -10.83
C GLY A 189 -23.15 1.00 -9.97
N PHE A 190 -21.88 1.29 -10.24
CA PHE A 190 -21.14 2.36 -9.55
C PHE A 190 -21.19 3.64 -10.40
N SER A 191 -21.93 4.65 -9.92
CA SER A 191 -22.23 5.88 -10.66
C SER A 191 -21.13 6.95 -10.62
N LYS A 192 -19.88 6.61 -10.26
CA LYS A 192 -18.69 7.46 -10.47
C LYS A 192 -17.43 6.63 -10.25
N PHE A 193 -16.70 6.34 -11.32
CA PHE A 193 -15.29 5.95 -11.23
C PHE A 193 -14.45 7.17 -10.82
N PRO A 194 -13.32 7.00 -10.11
CA PRO A 194 -12.42 8.12 -9.81
C PRO A 194 -12.02 8.88 -11.08
N SER A 195 -12.01 10.21 -11.04
CA SER A 195 -11.83 11.07 -12.23
C SER A 195 -10.45 10.93 -12.91
N TRP A 196 -9.50 10.28 -12.25
CA TRP A 196 -8.13 10.10 -12.73
C TRP A 196 -7.95 8.84 -13.60
N VAL A 197 -9.00 8.03 -13.86
CA VAL A 197 -8.92 6.87 -14.77
C VAL A 197 -10.01 6.93 -15.84
N LYS A 198 -9.63 6.80 -17.11
CA LYS A 198 -10.56 6.89 -18.24
C LYS A 198 -10.94 5.49 -18.76
N PRO A 199 -12.11 5.33 -19.39
CA PRO A 199 -12.54 4.04 -19.95
C PRO A 199 -11.55 3.38 -20.94
N GLY A 200 -10.67 4.15 -21.59
CA GLY A 200 -9.65 3.66 -22.51
C GLY A 200 -8.54 2.82 -21.85
N ASP A 201 -8.25 3.07 -20.58
CA ASP A 201 -7.20 2.36 -19.83
C ASP A 201 -7.53 0.87 -19.65
N ARG A 202 -8.83 0.51 -19.74
CA ARG A 202 -9.33 -0.87 -19.63
C ARG A 202 -8.90 -1.76 -20.81
N LYS A 203 -8.73 -1.20 -22.01
CA LYS A 203 -8.46 -1.99 -23.23
C LYS A 203 -7.00 -2.47 -23.29
N LEU A 204 -6.07 -1.71 -22.72
CA LEU A 204 -4.62 -2.00 -22.72
C LEU A 204 -4.24 -3.18 -21.81
N LEU A 205 -5.07 -3.49 -20.81
CA LEU A 205 -4.83 -4.58 -19.85
C LEU A 205 -5.55 -5.90 -20.22
N GLN A 206 -6.39 -5.88 -21.26
CA GLN A 206 -7.16 -7.03 -21.73
C GLN A 206 -6.68 -7.59 -23.07
N THR A 207 -5.74 -6.93 -23.74
CA THR A 207 -5.17 -7.39 -25.01
C THR A 207 -3.75 -7.92 -24.82
N ASP A 208 -3.39 -8.94 -25.61
CA ASP A 208 -2.03 -9.49 -25.69
C ASP A 208 -1.12 -8.63 -26.57
N ASN A 209 -1.71 -7.85 -27.49
CA ASN A 209 -0.98 -6.86 -28.30
C ASN A 209 -1.09 -5.48 -27.63
N ILE A 210 0.06 -4.90 -27.27
CA ILE A 210 0.18 -3.50 -26.82
C ILE A 210 0.07 -2.62 -28.07
N THR A 211 -1.15 -2.19 -28.41
CA THR A 211 -1.36 -1.41 -29.64
C THR A 211 -1.15 0.10 -29.47
N VAL A 212 -0.94 0.60 -28.25
CA VAL A 212 -0.65 2.03 -27.97
C VAL A 212 0.27 2.14 -26.76
N ALA A 213 1.56 2.34 -26.98
CA ALA A 213 2.53 2.73 -25.95
C ALA A 213 2.93 4.19 -26.16
N ASP A 214 3.12 4.95 -25.08
CA ASP A 214 3.61 6.34 -25.15
C ASP A 214 5.14 6.38 -25.31
N ALA A 215 5.84 5.35 -24.83
CA ALA A 215 7.26 5.13 -25.04
C ALA A 215 7.57 3.64 -25.21
N VAL A 216 8.55 3.34 -26.06
CA VAL A 216 9.08 1.98 -26.25
C VAL A 216 10.55 1.95 -25.82
N VAL A 217 10.90 1.00 -24.96
CA VAL A 217 12.28 0.72 -24.55
C VAL A 217 12.74 -0.56 -25.24
N ALA A 218 13.88 -0.52 -25.93
CA ALA A 218 14.47 -1.69 -26.56
C ALA A 218 16.00 -1.63 -26.49
N ALA A 219 16.61 -2.64 -25.87
CA ALA A 219 18.06 -2.70 -25.70
C ALA A 219 18.82 -2.78 -27.04
N ASP A 220 18.17 -3.26 -28.10
CA ASP A 220 18.69 -3.35 -29.47
C ASP A 220 18.61 -2.02 -30.26
N GLY A 221 18.12 -0.94 -29.63
CA GLY A 221 17.98 0.38 -30.26
C GLY A 221 16.76 0.53 -31.17
N THR A 222 15.86 -0.47 -31.25
CA THR A 222 14.65 -0.41 -32.09
C THR A 222 13.46 0.32 -31.42
N GLY A 223 13.66 0.87 -30.22
CA GLY A 223 12.67 1.63 -29.45
C GLY A 223 12.97 3.13 -29.44
N ASN A 224 12.19 3.89 -28.67
CA ASN A 224 12.48 5.31 -28.40
C ASN A 224 13.67 5.49 -27.45
N PHE A 225 13.85 4.54 -26.53
CA PHE A 225 14.92 4.55 -25.52
C PHE A 225 15.61 3.19 -25.47
N THR A 226 16.88 3.16 -25.04
CA THR A 226 17.62 1.93 -24.76
C THR A 226 17.57 1.52 -23.30
N THR A 227 17.25 2.44 -22.39
CA THR A 227 17.11 2.19 -20.95
C THR A 227 15.70 2.53 -20.47
N ILE A 228 15.26 1.85 -19.40
CA ILE A 228 13.97 2.10 -18.75
C ILE A 228 14.04 3.41 -17.97
N SER A 229 15.19 3.71 -17.36
CA SER A 229 15.43 4.95 -16.62
C SER A 229 15.21 6.20 -17.47
N ASP A 230 15.68 6.21 -18.73
CA ASP A 230 15.47 7.35 -19.65
C ASP A 230 13.99 7.52 -20.04
N ALA A 231 13.29 6.40 -20.29
CA ALA A 231 11.85 6.44 -20.59
C ALA A 231 11.02 6.96 -19.41
N VAL A 232 11.37 6.56 -18.18
CA VAL A 232 10.75 7.08 -16.95
C VAL A 232 11.04 8.57 -16.78
N LEU A 233 12.27 9.02 -17.05
CA LEU A 233 12.65 10.42 -16.93
C LEU A 233 11.84 11.30 -17.90
N ALA A 234 11.63 10.82 -19.13
CA ALA A 234 10.88 11.51 -20.19
C ALA A 234 9.36 11.59 -19.93
N ALA A 235 8.81 10.69 -19.11
CA ALA A 235 7.39 10.72 -18.77
C ALA A 235 7.00 12.00 -18.01
N PRO A 236 5.78 12.55 -18.19
CA PRO A 236 5.35 13.75 -17.49
C PRO A 236 5.18 13.54 -15.98
N ASP A 237 5.53 14.57 -15.20
CA ASP A 237 5.25 14.62 -13.77
C ASP A 237 3.75 14.89 -13.52
N TYR A 238 3.20 14.31 -12.46
CA TYR A 238 1.82 14.46 -11.97
C TYR A 238 0.76 14.25 -13.06
N SER A 239 1.04 13.36 -14.02
CA SER A 239 0.11 13.05 -15.09
C SER A 239 -1.18 12.45 -14.55
N THR A 240 -2.31 13.06 -14.91
CA THR A 240 -3.65 12.52 -14.65
C THR A 240 -4.09 11.50 -15.71
N LYS A 241 -3.26 11.27 -16.73
CA LYS A 241 -3.43 10.22 -17.74
C LYS A 241 -2.40 9.13 -17.50
N ARG A 242 -2.76 7.88 -17.79
CA ARG A 242 -1.81 6.78 -17.81
C ARG A 242 -0.76 7.01 -18.89
N TYR A 243 0.51 6.85 -18.53
CA TYR A 243 1.65 6.89 -19.44
C TYR A 243 2.25 5.49 -19.55
N VAL A 244 2.18 4.89 -20.73
CA VAL A 244 2.51 3.48 -20.97
C VAL A 244 3.91 3.37 -21.57
N ILE A 245 4.80 2.71 -20.83
CA ILE A 245 6.15 2.34 -21.27
C ILE A 245 6.13 0.86 -21.63
N HIS A 246 6.29 0.54 -22.92
CA HIS A 246 6.49 -0.83 -23.38
C HIS A 246 7.98 -1.15 -23.37
N VAL A 247 8.39 -2.12 -22.56
CA VAL A 247 9.76 -2.60 -22.48
C VAL A 247 9.85 -3.91 -23.25
N LYS A 248 10.53 -3.90 -24.39
CA LYS A 248 10.70 -5.10 -25.21
C LYS A 248 11.47 -6.18 -24.43
N ARG A 249 11.44 -7.40 -24.94
CA ARG A 249 12.25 -8.50 -24.43
C ARG A 249 13.72 -8.11 -24.31
N GLY A 250 14.38 -8.63 -23.29
CA GLY A 250 15.78 -8.34 -23.01
C GLY A 250 16.07 -8.41 -21.52
N VAL A 251 17.36 -8.40 -21.21
CA VAL A 251 17.87 -8.25 -19.85
C VAL A 251 18.39 -6.83 -19.71
N TYR A 252 17.79 -6.07 -18.81
CA TYR A 252 18.10 -4.67 -18.53
C TYR A 252 18.83 -4.60 -17.19
N GLU A 253 20.15 -4.47 -17.23
CA GLU A 253 20.99 -4.32 -16.04
C GLU A 253 21.02 -2.86 -15.61
N GLU A 254 20.01 -2.45 -14.85
CA GLU A 254 19.87 -1.09 -14.34
C GLU A 254 19.11 -1.06 -13.00
N ASN A 255 19.47 -0.11 -12.14
CA ASN A 255 18.69 0.23 -10.96
C ASN A 255 17.72 1.37 -11.29
N VAL A 256 16.43 1.06 -11.45
CA VAL A 256 15.41 2.04 -11.87
C VAL A 256 14.68 2.62 -10.66
N GLU A 257 14.44 3.92 -10.67
CA GLU A 257 13.67 4.61 -9.64
C GLU A 257 12.55 5.48 -10.26
N ILE A 258 11.29 5.10 -10.01
CA ILE A 258 10.11 5.90 -10.31
C ILE A 258 9.73 6.71 -9.08
N LYS A 259 10.19 7.96 -9.03
CA LYS A 259 9.96 8.86 -7.90
C LYS A 259 8.49 9.32 -7.80
N LYS A 260 8.12 9.79 -6.62
CA LYS A 260 6.76 10.21 -6.22
C LYS A 260 6.04 11.19 -7.17
N LYS A 261 6.76 11.95 -7.99
CA LYS A 261 6.17 12.87 -9.00
C LYS A 261 5.66 12.15 -10.24
N LYS A 262 6.15 10.94 -10.56
CA LYS A 262 5.80 10.20 -11.78
C LYS A 262 4.51 9.40 -11.56
N TRP A 263 3.36 10.07 -11.64
CA TRP A 263 2.05 9.43 -11.42
C TRP A 263 1.58 8.64 -12.64
N ASN A 264 0.80 7.58 -12.39
CA ASN A 264 0.10 6.79 -13.40
C ASN A 264 1.01 6.20 -14.50
N ILE A 265 2.27 5.89 -14.18
CA ILE A 265 3.15 5.14 -15.07
C ILE A 265 2.68 3.69 -15.13
N MET A 266 2.59 3.13 -16.34
CA MET A 266 2.38 1.72 -16.58
C MET A 266 3.57 1.15 -17.35
N ILE A 267 4.27 0.17 -16.79
CA ILE A 267 5.33 -0.58 -17.47
C ILE A 267 4.77 -1.93 -17.92
N VAL A 268 4.97 -2.26 -19.18
CA VAL A 268 4.56 -3.55 -19.76
C VAL A 268 5.75 -4.21 -20.45
N GLY A 269 6.10 -5.43 -20.05
CA GLY A 269 7.09 -6.24 -20.74
C GLY A 269 6.51 -7.07 -21.89
N ASP A 270 7.39 -7.74 -22.64
CA ASP A 270 7.01 -8.73 -23.67
C ASP A 270 6.60 -10.10 -23.08
N GLY A 271 6.65 -10.25 -21.75
CA GLY A 271 6.40 -11.50 -21.05
C GLY A 271 7.25 -11.61 -19.79
N ILE A 272 6.69 -12.29 -18.78
CA ILE A 272 7.33 -12.45 -17.45
C ILE A 272 8.77 -12.95 -17.54
N ASP A 273 9.07 -13.90 -18.43
CA ASP A 273 10.42 -14.45 -18.64
C ASP A 273 11.17 -13.83 -19.84
N ALA A 274 10.52 -12.95 -20.60
CA ALA A 274 11.09 -12.32 -21.79
C ALA A 274 11.74 -10.97 -21.47
N THR A 275 11.17 -10.20 -20.54
CA THR A 275 11.69 -8.89 -20.12
C THR A 275 12.11 -8.97 -18.66
N VAL A 276 13.41 -8.77 -18.39
CA VAL A 276 14.00 -8.90 -17.06
C VAL A 276 14.76 -7.62 -16.72
N ILE A 277 14.42 -6.98 -15.59
CA ILE A 277 15.20 -5.89 -14.99
C ILE A 277 16.02 -6.49 -13.85
N THR A 278 17.35 -6.32 -13.89
CA THR A 278 18.27 -6.99 -12.97
C THR A 278 19.29 -6.03 -12.36
N GLY A 279 19.67 -6.33 -11.11
CA GLY A 279 20.69 -5.62 -10.34
C GLY A 279 21.19 -6.50 -9.21
N ASN A 280 22.17 -6.03 -8.44
CA ASN A 280 22.83 -6.83 -7.40
C ASN A 280 23.24 -6.02 -6.16
N ARG A 281 22.61 -4.86 -5.92
CA ARG A 281 22.89 -4.07 -4.72
C ARG A 281 22.45 -4.84 -3.47
N SER A 282 23.27 -4.80 -2.42
CA SER A 282 23.04 -5.58 -1.20
C SER A 282 23.53 -4.87 0.05
N PHE A 283 23.04 -5.32 1.20
CA PHE A 283 23.46 -4.82 2.50
C PHE A 283 24.95 -5.03 2.77
N ILE A 284 25.48 -6.20 2.42
CA ILE A 284 26.91 -6.52 2.58
C ILE A 284 27.79 -5.57 1.76
N ASP A 285 27.34 -5.15 0.58
CA ASP A 285 28.08 -4.24 -0.29
C ASP A 285 27.91 -2.75 0.08
N GLY A 286 27.38 -2.46 1.27
CA GLY A 286 27.31 -1.11 1.84
C GLY A 286 26.05 -0.32 1.48
N TRP A 287 25.08 -0.94 0.82
CA TRP A 287 23.75 -0.36 0.62
C TRP A 287 22.90 -0.53 1.87
N THR A 288 21.92 0.35 2.05
CA THR A 288 20.81 0.09 2.97
C THR A 288 19.83 -0.86 2.28
N THR A 289 19.01 -1.58 3.06
CA THR A 289 17.94 -2.40 2.49
C THR A 289 17.04 -1.57 1.56
N PHE A 290 16.68 -0.34 1.96
CA PHE A 290 15.83 0.56 1.18
C PHE A 290 16.41 0.93 -0.20
N ARG A 291 17.71 1.22 -0.31
CA ARG A 291 18.40 1.54 -1.59
C ARG A 291 18.99 0.33 -2.32
N SER A 292 18.90 -0.87 -1.74
CA SER A 292 19.31 -2.11 -2.41
C SER A 292 18.38 -2.52 -3.56
N ALA A 293 17.19 -1.90 -3.64
CA ALA A 293 16.19 -2.21 -4.65
C ALA A 293 16.75 -2.10 -6.09
N THR A 294 16.56 -3.16 -6.87
CA THR A 294 16.78 -3.12 -8.33
C THR A 294 15.76 -2.21 -8.99
N PHE A 295 14.49 -2.33 -8.61
CA PHE A 295 13.44 -1.43 -9.05
C PHE A 295 12.75 -0.79 -7.84
N ALA A 296 12.64 0.53 -7.82
CA ALA A 296 11.96 1.27 -6.77
C ALA A 296 10.84 2.13 -7.35
N VAL A 297 9.65 2.10 -6.75
CA VAL A 297 8.51 2.90 -7.20
C VAL A 297 7.73 3.54 -6.05
N SER A 298 7.58 4.86 -6.14
CA SER A 298 6.83 5.70 -5.19
C SER A 298 5.72 6.51 -5.86
N GLY A 299 5.67 6.54 -7.20
CA GLY A 299 4.65 7.27 -7.95
C GLY A 299 3.28 6.57 -7.87
N ARG A 300 2.25 7.30 -7.43
CA ARG A 300 0.88 6.78 -7.25
C ARG A 300 0.29 6.21 -8.56
N GLY A 301 -0.49 5.14 -8.43
CA GLY A 301 -1.24 4.54 -9.54
C GLY A 301 -0.37 3.75 -10.51
N PHE A 302 0.82 3.34 -10.07
CA PHE A 302 1.75 2.55 -10.86
C PHE A 302 1.17 1.18 -11.22
N ILE A 303 1.43 0.73 -12.46
CA ILE A 303 1.13 -0.63 -12.90
C ILE A 303 2.35 -1.26 -13.55
N ALA A 304 2.70 -2.47 -13.14
CA ALA A 304 3.62 -3.34 -13.87
C ALA A 304 2.88 -4.56 -14.41
N ARG A 305 3.20 -4.95 -15.65
CA ARG A 305 2.64 -6.14 -16.30
C ARG A 305 3.68 -6.91 -17.09
N ASP A 306 3.62 -8.24 -17.03
CA ASP A 306 4.37 -9.15 -17.92
C ASP A 306 5.89 -8.90 -17.90
N ILE A 307 6.49 -8.74 -16.71
CA ILE A 307 7.91 -8.37 -16.52
C ILE A 307 8.51 -9.01 -15.26
N THR A 308 9.82 -9.29 -15.27
CA THR A 308 10.58 -9.74 -14.08
C THR A 308 11.39 -8.59 -13.47
N PHE A 309 11.34 -8.47 -12.15
CA PHE A 309 12.28 -7.70 -11.33
C PHE A 309 13.17 -8.68 -10.56
N GLN A 310 14.48 -8.54 -10.66
CA GLN A 310 15.43 -9.48 -10.09
C GLN A 310 16.57 -8.79 -9.34
N ASN A 311 16.93 -9.32 -8.16
CA ASN A 311 18.20 -9.04 -7.51
C ASN A 311 19.06 -10.31 -7.46
N THR A 312 20.26 -10.26 -8.03
CA THR A 312 21.17 -11.40 -8.21
C THR A 312 22.29 -11.47 -7.17
N ALA A 313 22.23 -10.66 -6.10
CA ALA A 313 23.31 -10.59 -5.10
C ALA A 313 23.63 -11.94 -4.43
N GLY A 314 22.64 -12.80 -4.21
CA GLY A 314 22.82 -14.11 -3.57
C GLY A 314 22.56 -14.12 -2.06
N PRO A 315 22.37 -15.31 -1.45
CA PRO A 315 22.00 -15.44 -0.04
C PRO A 315 23.13 -15.03 0.93
N GLU A 316 24.39 -15.09 0.50
CA GLU A 316 25.57 -14.63 1.25
C GLU A 316 25.66 -13.11 1.39
N LYS A 317 24.90 -12.38 0.57
CA LYS A 317 24.87 -10.90 0.57
C LYS A 317 23.80 -10.30 1.49
N HIS A 318 23.05 -11.16 2.20
CA HIS A 318 21.94 -10.79 3.07
C HIS A 318 20.88 -9.97 2.34
N GLN A 319 20.37 -8.88 2.92
CA GLN A 319 19.26 -8.10 2.36
C GLN A 319 19.61 -7.54 0.98
N ALA A 320 18.83 -7.91 -0.03
CA ALA A 320 19.03 -7.51 -1.41
C ALA A 320 17.69 -7.46 -2.16
N VAL A 321 17.11 -6.26 -2.24
CA VAL A 321 15.74 -6.07 -2.72
C VAL A 321 15.67 -6.16 -4.25
N ALA A 322 14.76 -6.98 -4.78
CA ALA A 322 14.46 -7.02 -6.22
C ALA A 322 13.54 -5.85 -6.59
N ILE A 323 12.48 -5.65 -5.82
CA ILE A 323 11.59 -4.50 -6.01
C ILE A 323 11.12 -3.93 -4.68
N ARG A 324 11.14 -2.60 -4.60
CA ARG A 324 10.53 -1.81 -3.52
C ARG A 324 9.35 -1.02 -4.08
N SER A 325 8.24 -1.06 -3.35
CA SER A 325 7.00 -0.38 -3.72
C SER A 325 6.44 0.38 -2.52
N ASP A 326 6.32 1.69 -2.69
CA ASP A 326 5.68 2.66 -1.78
C ASP A 326 4.61 3.48 -2.54
N THR A 327 4.11 2.92 -3.64
CA THR A 327 3.01 3.49 -4.43
C THR A 327 1.66 3.19 -3.81
N ASP A 328 0.84 4.22 -3.63
CA ASP A 328 -0.59 4.02 -3.39
C ASP A 328 -1.30 3.58 -4.68
N LEU A 329 -2.24 2.64 -4.53
CA LEU A 329 -2.98 2.02 -5.62
C LEU A 329 -2.06 1.34 -6.66
N GLY A 330 -0.96 0.74 -6.20
CA GLY A 330 -0.01 0.03 -7.06
C GLY A 330 -0.53 -1.35 -7.48
N VAL A 331 -0.33 -1.72 -8.74
CA VAL A 331 -0.69 -3.05 -9.26
C VAL A 331 0.46 -3.74 -9.96
N PHE A 332 0.64 -5.01 -9.63
CA PHE A 332 1.60 -5.91 -10.27
C PHE A 332 0.84 -7.10 -10.82
N TYR A 333 0.85 -7.27 -12.15
CA TYR A 333 0.09 -8.32 -12.82
C TYR A 333 0.98 -9.19 -13.68
N ARG A 334 1.03 -10.50 -13.43
CA ARG A 334 1.92 -11.43 -14.14
C ARG A 334 3.37 -10.95 -14.14
N CYS A 335 3.81 -10.47 -12.98
CA CYS A 335 5.19 -10.06 -12.74
C CYS A 335 5.93 -11.14 -11.97
N ALA A 336 7.25 -11.23 -12.14
CA ALA A 336 8.08 -12.00 -11.22
C ALA A 336 8.92 -11.08 -10.35
N MET A 337 9.04 -11.41 -9.07
CA MET A 337 9.98 -10.81 -8.12
C MET A 337 10.93 -11.91 -7.66
N ARG A 338 12.21 -11.81 -8.07
CA ARG A 338 13.20 -12.87 -7.86
C ARG A 338 14.39 -12.36 -7.05
N GLY A 339 14.65 -12.99 -5.90
CA GLY A 339 15.80 -12.69 -5.07
C GLY A 339 16.03 -13.81 -4.04
N TYR A 340 16.74 -13.48 -2.96
CA TYR A 340 16.93 -14.35 -1.80
C TYR A 340 16.29 -13.67 -0.58
N GLN A 341 17.10 -13.07 0.29
CA GLN A 341 16.62 -12.32 1.44
C GLN A 341 16.06 -10.96 1.02
N ASP A 342 14.89 -10.59 1.57
CA ASP A 342 14.23 -9.29 1.36
C ASP A 342 13.83 -9.03 -0.12
N THR A 343 13.36 -10.04 -0.85
CA THR A 343 13.08 -9.94 -2.30
C THR A 343 12.07 -8.84 -2.67
N LEU A 344 10.89 -8.83 -2.04
CA LEU A 344 9.83 -7.85 -2.27
C LEU A 344 9.64 -6.98 -1.04
N TYR A 345 10.00 -5.71 -1.16
CA TYR A 345 9.71 -4.69 -0.15
C TYR A 345 8.40 -3.98 -0.49
N ALA A 346 7.28 -4.54 -0.02
CA ALA A 346 5.98 -3.87 -0.03
C ALA A 346 5.94 -2.84 1.10
N HIS A 347 6.63 -1.71 0.89
CA HIS A 347 7.03 -0.74 1.90
C HIS A 347 5.84 -0.10 2.62
N SER A 348 4.94 0.56 1.87
CA SER A 348 3.79 1.28 2.43
C SER A 348 2.64 1.38 1.42
N MET A 349 1.50 1.96 1.84
CA MET A 349 0.31 2.22 1.01
C MET A 349 -0.41 0.96 0.49
N ARG A 350 -1.44 1.15 -0.37
CA ARG A 350 -2.29 0.06 -0.89
C ARG A 350 -1.72 -0.56 -2.16
N GLN A 351 -1.56 -1.88 -2.16
CA GLN A 351 -0.93 -2.61 -3.25
C GLN A 351 -1.67 -3.91 -3.59
N PHE A 352 -1.71 -4.27 -4.87
CA PHE A 352 -2.33 -5.50 -5.36
C PHE A 352 -1.38 -6.28 -6.28
N PHE A 353 -1.10 -7.52 -5.91
CA PHE A 353 -0.27 -8.45 -6.68
C PHE A 353 -1.17 -9.57 -7.20
N ARG A 354 -1.21 -9.77 -8.51
CA ARG A 354 -2.09 -10.74 -9.17
C ARG A 354 -1.31 -11.61 -10.14
N GLU A 355 -1.44 -12.93 -10.00
CA GLU A 355 -0.77 -13.88 -10.90
C GLU A 355 0.75 -13.69 -10.95
N CYS A 356 1.35 -13.20 -9.86
CA CYS A 356 2.78 -12.98 -9.76
C CYS A 356 3.53 -14.25 -9.33
N ILE A 357 4.82 -14.29 -9.65
CA ILE A 357 5.76 -15.28 -9.10
C ILE A 357 6.68 -14.55 -8.12
N ILE A 358 6.73 -14.99 -6.86
CA ILE A 358 7.58 -14.37 -5.84
C ILE A 358 8.45 -15.46 -5.23
N THR A 359 9.77 -15.31 -5.34
CA THR A 359 10.74 -16.31 -4.87
C THR A 359 11.77 -15.69 -3.93
N GLY A 360 12.10 -16.36 -2.83
CA GLY A 360 13.18 -15.92 -1.94
C GLY A 360 13.39 -16.84 -0.74
N THR A 361 14.17 -16.40 0.24
CA THR A 361 14.55 -17.21 1.42
C THR A 361 14.03 -16.61 2.72
N VAL A 362 14.72 -15.59 3.24
CA VAL A 362 14.41 -14.91 4.50
C VAL A 362 13.61 -13.65 4.20
N ASP A 363 12.47 -13.50 4.86
CA ASP A 363 11.63 -12.29 4.86
C ASP A 363 11.32 -11.78 3.44
N PHE A 364 11.13 -12.70 2.49
CA PHE A 364 11.18 -12.32 1.08
C PHE A 364 9.93 -11.57 0.59
N ILE A 365 8.89 -11.45 1.42
CA ILE A 365 7.81 -10.47 1.32
C ILE A 365 7.76 -9.69 2.64
N PHE A 366 8.20 -8.43 2.64
CA PHE A 366 8.29 -7.64 3.87
C PHE A 366 7.87 -6.19 3.66
N GLY A 367 7.66 -5.49 4.76
CA GLY A 367 7.22 -4.09 4.77
C GLY A 367 5.91 -3.87 5.52
N ASP A 368 5.35 -2.68 5.38
CA ASP A 368 4.16 -2.21 6.09
C ASP A 368 3.08 -1.69 5.14
N ALA A 369 3.06 -2.18 3.90
CA ALA A 369 1.95 -1.92 3.00
C ALA A 369 0.65 -2.58 3.49
N THR A 370 -0.47 -2.06 2.97
CA THR A 370 -1.76 -2.74 2.94
C THR A 370 -1.82 -3.51 1.61
N ALA A 371 -1.42 -4.78 1.61
CA ALA A 371 -1.18 -5.53 0.37
C ALA A 371 -1.98 -6.84 0.28
N VAL A 372 -2.53 -7.12 -0.90
CA VAL A 372 -3.16 -8.40 -1.22
C VAL A 372 -2.41 -9.10 -2.36
N PHE A 373 -2.03 -10.35 -2.13
CA PHE A 373 -1.42 -11.26 -3.09
C PHE A 373 -2.45 -12.29 -3.51
N GLN A 374 -2.95 -12.20 -4.74
CA GLN A 374 -4.04 -13.04 -5.22
C GLN A 374 -3.61 -13.92 -6.39
N SER A 375 -3.85 -15.24 -6.29
CA SER A 375 -3.48 -16.20 -7.33
C SER A 375 -2.00 -16.16 -7.71
N CYS A 376 -1.13 -15.92 -6.72
CA CYS A 376 0.31 -15.87 -6.92
C CYS A 376 0.96 -17.25 -6.72
N GLN A 377 2.16 -17.42 -7.27
CA GLN A 377 3.08 -18.51 -6.98
C GLN A 377 4.14 -18.00 -6.01
N ILE A 378 4.07 -18.42 -4.75
CA ILE A 378 4.99 -17.98 -3.69
C ILE A 378 5.90 -19.16 -3.35
N LYS A 379 7.18 -19.03 -3.68
CA LYS A 379 8.12 -20.16 -3.68
C LYS A 379 9.37 -19.89 -2.82
N ALA A 380 9.57 -20.69 -1.79
CA ALA A 380 10.75 -20.58 -0.94
C ALA A 380 11.96 -21.26 -1.62
N LYS A 381 13.11 -20.59 -1.62
CA LYS A 381 14.35 -21.06 -2.25
C LYS A 381 15.29 -21.75 -1.25
N GLN A 382 16.28 -22.45 -1.76
CA GLN A 382 17.40 -22.92 -0.95
C GLN A 382 18.24 -21.73 -0.48
N GLY A 383 18.31 -21.54 0.84
CA GLY A 383 19.18 -20.56 1.50
C GLY A 383 20.52 -21.14 1.93
N LEU A 384 21.24 -20.40 2.77
CA LEU A 384 22.48 -20.87 3.40
C LEU A 384 22.22 -22.09 4.32
N PRO A 385 23.24 -22.92 4.60
CA PRO A 385 23.11 -24.02 5.55
C PRO A 385 22.52 -23.56 6.89
N ASN A 386 21.52 -24.29 7.40
CA ASN A 386 20.79 -23.99 8.64
C ASN A 386 19.99 -22.67 8.65
N GLN A 387 19.92 -21.94 7.52
CA GLN A 387 19.04 -20.78 7.40
C GLN A 387 17.59 -21.24 7.42
N LYS A 388 16.77 -20.57 8.24
CA LYS A 388 15.32 -20.73 8.24
C LYS A 388 14.72 -19.75 7.23
N ASN A 389 13.86 -20.22 6.36
CA ASN A 389 13.10 -19.38 5.45
C ASN A 389 11.88 -18.80 6.17
N SER A 390 11.51 -17.57 5.82
CA SER A 390 10.30 -16.90 6.26
C SER A 390 9.67 -16.21 5.05
N ILE A 391 8.43 -16.56 4.73
CA ILE A 391 7.74 -15.98 3.57
C ILE A 391 7.45 -14.51 3.82
N THR A 392 6.84 -14.18 4.97
CA THR A 392 6.50 -12.80 5.30
C THR A 392 7.22 -12.25 6.53
N ALA A 393 7.58 -10.97 6.49
CA ALA A 393 7.96 -10.20 7.66
C ALA A 393 7.21 -8.86 7.69
N GLN A 394 5.97 -8.89 8.18
CA GLN A 394 5.11 -7.71 8.15
C GLN A 394 5.45 -6.74 9.29
N GLY A 395 5.53 -5.46 8.95
CA GLY A 395 6.14 -4.40 9.76
C GLY A 395 5.19 -3.43 10.46
N ARG A 396 3.93 -3.79 10.73
CA ARG A 396 2.99 -2.88 11.41
C ARG A 396 3.41 -2.58 12.84
N LYS A 397 3.53 -1.29 13.18
CA LYS A 397 4.06 -0.83 14.48
C LYS A 397 3.02 -0.16 15.36
N ASP A 398 1.90 0.27 14.81
CA ASP A 398 0.78 0.84 15.55
C ASP A 398 -0.53 0.07 15.25
N PRO A 399 -1.34 -0.28 16.28
CA PRO A 399 -2.55 -1.07 16.08
C PRO A 399 -3.64 -0.32 15.29
N ASN A 400 -3.55 1.01 15.23
CA ASN A 400 -4.46 1.85 14.46
C ASN A 400 -4.09 1.94 12.98
N GLU A 401 -3.03 1.29 12.53
CA GLU A 401 -2.70 1.24 11.10
C GLU A 401 -3.63 0.27 10.36
N PRO A 402 -4.10 0.62 9.15
CA PRO A 402 -4.87 -0.29 8.31
C PRO A 402 -3.98 -1.33 7.61
N THR A 403 -2.67 -1.32 7.84
CA THR A 403 -1.64 -2.09 7.12
C THR A 403 -1.65 -3.57 7.46
N GLY A 404 -1.12 -4.40 6.56
CA GLY A 404 -1.16 -5.85 6.70
C GLY A 404 -1.09 -6.56 5.36
N PHE A 405 -0.70 -7.83 5.40
CA PHE A 405 -0.61 -8.68 4.21
C PHE A 405 -1.71 -9.73 4.19
N THR A 406 -2.37 -9.87 3.06
CA THR A 406 -3.25 -11.00 2.75
C THR A 406 -2.68 -11.79 1.59
N ILE A 407 -2.51 -13.09 1.77
CA ILE A 407 -2.18 -14.03 0.71
C ILE A 407 -3.42 -14.89 0.45
N GLN A 408 -3.99 -14.78 -0.75
CA GLN A 408 -5.27 -15.41 -1.11
C GLN A 408 -5.20 -16.18 -2.44
N PHE A 409 -5.85 -17.34 -2.53
CA PHE A 409 -5.94 -18.16 -3.76
C PHE A 409 -4.58 -18.53 -4.39
N SER A 410 -3.52 -18.50 -3.60
CA SER A 410 -2.14 -18.62 -4.06
C SER A 410 -1.61 -20.03 -3.82
N ASN A 411 -0.54 -20.37 -4.51
CA ASN A 411 0.21 -21.61 -4.31
C ASN A 411 1.48 -21.31 -3.51
N ILE A 412 1.61 -21.93 -2.34
CA ILE A 412 2.74 -21.76 -1.43
C ILE A 412 3.57 -23.04 -1.44
N ALA A 413 4.78 -22.95 -2.01
CA ALA A 413 5.60 -24.14 -2.26
C ALA A 413 7.10 -23.90 -2.07
N ALA A 414 7.89 -24.98 -2.12
CA ALA A 414 9.32 -24.90 -2.37
C ALA A 414 9.57 -24.58 -3.85
N ASP A 415 10.59 -23.76 -4.13
CA ASP A 415 11.17 -23.61 -5.45
C ASP A 415 12.02 -24.85 -5.79
N THR A 416 12.35 -24.98 -7.08
CA THR A 416 13.06 -26.15 -7.64
C THR A 416 14.37 -26.47 -6.94
N ASP A 417 15.10 -25.46 -6.45
CA ASP A 417 16.37 -25.62 -5.74
C ASP A 417 16.22 -26.12 -4.29
N LEU A 418 15.07 -25.87 -3.66
CA LEU A 418 14.76 -26.28 -2.29
C LEU A 418 14.14 -27.67 -2.23
N LEU A 419 13.48 -28.14 -3.29
CA LEU A 419 12.79 -29.45 -3.30
C LEU A 419 13.63 -30.62 -2.75
N PRO A 420 14.93 -30.76 -3.08
CA PRO A 420 15.75 -31.85 -2.53
C PRO A 420 15.98 -31.77 -1.02
N ASN A 421 15.85 -30.58 -0.42
CA ASN A 421 16.18 -30.27 0.98
C ASN A 421 14.99 -29.73 1.76
N SER A 422 13.76 -29.88 1.26
CA SER A 422 12.54 -29.32 1.89
C SER A 422 12.34 -29.84 3.31
N ASN A 423 12.77 -31.07 3.60
CA ASN A 423 12.69 -31.69 4.92
C ASN A 423 13.77 -31.19 5.91
N THR A 424 14.85 -30.60 5.42
CA THR A 424 16.00 -30.15 6.23
C THR A 424 16.09 -28.63 6.34
N THR A 425 15.46 -27.89 5.44
CA THR A 425 15.40 -26.42 5.46
C THR A 425 14.00 -25.98 5.88
N ALA A 426 13.88 -25.55 7.14
CA ALA A 426 12.60 -25.11 7.68
C ALA A 426 12.12 -23.83 6.98
N THR A 427 10.88 -23.85 6.48
CA THR A 427 10.19 -22.70 5.88
C THR A 427 8.94 -22.36 6.67
N TYR A 428 8.80 -21.09 7.05
CA TYR A 428 7.68 -20.58 7.84
C TYR A 428 6.86 -19.58 7.03
N LEU A 429 5.57 -19.47 7.32
CA LEU A 429 4.64 -18.50 6.73
C LEU A 429 5.08 -17.07 7.02
N GLY A 430 5.66 -16.81 8.20
CA GLY A 430 6.24 -15.51 8.51
C GLY A 430 6.77 -15.37 9.93
N ARG A 431 7.29 -14.17 10.21
CA ARG A 431 7.77 -13.74 11.54
C ARG A 431 7.50 -12.26 11.81
N PRO A 432 7.26 -11.85 13.08
CA PRO A 432 6.75 -10.51 13.38
C PRO A 432 7.85 -9.46 13.45
N TRP A 433 8.17 -8.84 12.31
CA TRP A 433 9.19 -7.79 12.25
C TRP A 433 8.92 -6.63 13.22
N LYS A 434 7.66 -6.23 13.38
CA LYS A 434 7.23 -5.19 14.31
C LYS A 434 6.07 -5.65 15.21
N LEU A 435 5.83 -4.88 16.28
CA LEU A 435 5.02 -5.28 17.43
C LEU A 435 3.59 -5.72 17.09
N TYR A 436 2.96 -5.11 16.09
CA TYR A 436 1.58 -5.41 15.71
C TYR A 436 1.50 -6.12 14.36
N SER A 437 2.55 -6.87 13.99
CA SER A 437 2.65 -7.59 12.71
C SER A 437 1.33 -8.27 12.34
N ARG A 438 0.88 -8.09 11.10
CA ARG A 438 -0.43 -8.60 10.65
C ARG A 438 -0.35 -9.28 9.30
N THR A 439 -0.64 -10.58 9.27
CA THR A 439 -0.58 -11.39 8.06
C THR A 439 -1.65 -12.47 8.07
N VAL A 440 -2.36 -12.63 6.95
CA VAL A 440 -3.40 -13.65 6.79
C VAL A 440 -3.15 -14.48 5.53
N PHE A 441 -3.09 -15.80 5.71
CA PHE A 441 -3.09 -16.77 4.61
C PHE A 441 -4.46 -17.41 4.51
N MET A 442 -5.18 -17.17 3.41
CA MET A 442 -6.52 -17.71 3.23
C MET A 442 -6.78 -18.32 1.86
N GLN A 443 -7.44 -19.47 1.81
CA GLN A 443 -7.84 -20.15 0.57
C GLN A 443 -6.67 -20.48 -0.35
N ASN A 444 -5.51 -20.81 0.22
CA ASN A 444 -4.31 -21.16 -0.52
C ASN A 444 -4.14 -22.68 -0.62
N TYR A 445 -3.32 -23.12 -1.56
CA TYR A 445 -2.67 -24.43 -1.47
C TYR A 445 -1.29 -24.25 -0.80
N MET A 446 -0.97 -25.10 0.17
CA MET A 446 0.31 -25.14 0.89
C MET A 446 0.93 -26.53 0.74
N SER A 447 2.08 -26.59 0.08
CA SER A 447 2.88 -27.83 0.01
C SER A 447 3.46 -28.22 1.37
N ASP A 448 4.07 -29.39 1.44
CA ASP A 448 4.75 -29.96 2.62
C ASP A 448 6.05 -29.24 2.98
N ALA A 449 6.47 -28.26 2.19
CA ALA A 449 7.60 -27.39 2.51
C ALA A 449 7.36 -26.49 3.75
N ILE A 450 6.10 -26.27 4.13
CA ILE A 450 5.76 -25.42 5.28
C ILE A 450 5.94 -26.20 6.58
N ASN A 451 6.75 -25.64 7.48
CA ASN A 451 6.98 -26.20 8.80
C ASN A 451 5.64 -26.30 9.56
N PRO A 452 5.36 -27.42 10.26
CA PRO A 452 4.11 -27.61 11.01
C PRO A 452 3.81 -26.53 12.06
N GLU A 453 4.82 -25.91 12.66
CA GLU A 453 4.67 -24.77 13.58
C GLU A 453 4.01 -23.55 12.87
N GLY A 454 4.20 -23.44 11.55
CA GLY A 454 3.62 -22.42 10.68
C GLY A 454 4.34 -21.09 10.75
N TRP A 455 4.60 -20.58 11.95
CA TRP A 455 5.11 -19.23 12.19
C TRP A 455 6.39 -19.26 13.03
N LEU A 456 7.29 -18.30 12.80
CA LEU A 456 8.60 -18.23 13.44
C LEU A 456 8.71 -17.00 14.35
N GLU A 457 9.28 -17.13 15.54
CA GLU A 457 9.52 -16.00 16.43
C GLU A 457 10.48 -14.99 15.78
N TRP A 458 10.29 -13.70 16.10
CA TRP A 458 11.29 -12.69 15.75
C TRP A 458 12.47 -12.71 16.73
N ASN A 459 12.18 -12.57 18.03
CA ASN A 459 13.17 -12.66 19.11
C ASN A 459 12.46 -12.95 20.45
N GLY A 460 12.58 -14.18 20.94
CA GLY A 460 11.90 -14.62 22.16
C GLY A 460 10.38 -14.36 22.09
N ASN A 461 9.84 -13.73 23.13
CA ASN A 461 8.40 -13.48 23.24
C ASN A 461 7.94 -12.15 22.60
N PHE A 462 8.81 -11.46 21.85
CA PHE A 462 8.44 -10.21 21.20
C PHE A 462 7.23 -10.39 20.27
N ALA A 463 6.24 -9.50 20.43
CA ALA A 463 5.02 -9.39 19.62
C ALA A 463 4.04 -10.57 19.65
N LEU A 464 4.34 -11.69 20.32
CA LEU A 464 3.53 -12.91 20.25
C LEU A 464 2.10 -12.72 20.78
N ASP A 465 1.89 -11.74 21.66
CA ASP A 465 0.61 -11.37 22.25
C ASP A 465 -0.13 -10.25 21.52
N THR A 466 0.56 -9.49 20.66
CA THR A 466 0.02 -8.29 19.98
C THR A 466 -0.09 -8.42 18.47
N LEU A 467 0.63 -9.37 17.86
CA LEU A 467 0.52 -9.68 16.43
C LEU A 467 -0.87 -10.24 16.07
N TYR A 468 -1.20 -10.27 14.78
CA TYR A 468 -2.39 -10.94 14.26
C TYR A 468 -2.00 -11.81 13.07
N TYR A 469 -1.82 -13.11 13.31
CA TYR A 469 -1.54 -14.11 12.27
C TYR A 469 -2.73 -15.04 12.08
N GLY A 470 -3.31 -15.00 10.88
CA GLY A 470 -4.55 -15.69 10.56
C GLY A 470 -4.39 -16.76 9.48
N GLU A 471 -5.04 -17.91 9.66
CA GLU A 471 -5.18 -18.93 8.61
C GLU A 471 -6.67 -19.26 8.40
N TYR A 472 -7.13 -19.32 7.13
CA TYR A 472 -8.52 -19.61 6.77
C TYR A 472 -8.61 -20.51 5.53
N MET A 473 -9.21 -21.70 5.67
CA MET A 473 -9.50 -22.61 4.54
C MET A 473 -8.31 -22.85 3.59
N ASN A 474 -7.09 -22.95 4.12
CA ASN A 474 -5.94 -23.42 3.33
C ASN A 474 -6.04 -24.93 3.12
N SER A 475 -5.45 -25.42 2.03
CA SER A 475 -5.45 -26.83 1.63
C SER A 475 -4.03 -27.31 1.32
N GLY A 476 -3.85 -28.62 1.18
CA GLY A 476 -2.54 -29.23 0.92
C GLY A 476 -1.82 -29.69 2.19
N PRO A 477 -0.72 -30.45 2.04
CA PRO A 477 -0.06 -31.10 3.16
C PRO A 477 0.56 -30.15 4.20
N GLY A 478 0.92 -28.92 3.83
CA GLY A 478 1.42 -27.90 4.76
C GLY A 478 0.34 -27.11 5.51
N ALA A 479 -0.95 -27.34 5.20
CA ALA A 479 -2.06 -26.58 5.74
C ALA A 479 -2.63 -27.13 7.07
N SER A 480 -2.13 -28.27 7.59
CA SER A 480 -2.59 -28.81 8.87
C SER A 480 -2.35 -27.81 10.01
N LEU A 481 -3.37 -27.63 10.86
CA LEU A 481 -3.35 -26.68 11.96
C LEU A 481 -2.95 -27.32 13.30
N ASP A 482 -2.80 -28.65 13.36
CA ASP A 482 -2.69 -29.42 14.62
C ASP A 482 -1.46 -29.02 15.45
N ARG A 483 -0.36 -28.70 14.76
CA ARG A 483 0.95 -28.38 15.35
C ARG A 483 1.33 -26.90 15.26
N ARG A 484 0.40 -26.04 14.87
CA ARG A 484 0.63 -24.60 14.86
C ARG A 484 0.97 -24.08 16.25
N VAL A 485 1.81 -23.06 16.28
CA VAL A 485 2.17 -22.29 17.49
C VAL A 485 0.94 -21.92 18.32
N LYS A 486 1.11 -21.77 19.64
CA LYS A 486 0.04 -21.45 20.58
C LYS A 486 0.08 -19.98 21.06
N TRP A 487 0.62 -19.09 20.24
CA TRP A 487 0.75 -17.67 20.58
C TRP A 487 -0.64 -17.01 20.66
N PRO A 488 -0.88 -16.07 21.60
CA PRO A 488 -2.17 -15.38 21.68
C PRO A 488 -2.56 -14.63 20.40
N GLY A 489 -1.59 -14.10 19.65
CA GLY A 489 -1.81 -13.41 18.38
C GLY A 489 -2.01 -14.33 17.17
N TYR A 490 -1.89 -15.66 17.33
CA TYR A 490 -2.19 -16.62 16.28
C TYR A 490 -3.67 -17.03 16.32
N HIS A 491 -4.32 -17.01 15.15
CA HIS A 491 -5.75 -17.22 15.01
C HIS A 491 -6.08 -18.19 13.88
N VAL A 492 -6.78 -19.27 14.21
CA VAL A 492 -7.53 -20.03 13.21
C VAL A 492 -8.84 -19.30 12.95
N LEU A 493 -9.02 -18.78 11.75
CA LEU A 493 -10.26 -18.12 11.36
C LEU A 493 -11.25 -19.23 10.98
N ASN A 494 -12.37 -19.32 11.69
CA ASN A 494 -13.34 -20.41 11.51
C ASN A 494 -14.56 -19.98 10.72
N THR A 495 -14.80 -18.67 10.62
CA THR A 495 -15.98 -18.13 9.96
C THR A 495 -15.63 -17.24 8.76
N PRO A 496 -16.47 -17.24 7.71
CA PRO A 496 -16.33 -16.28 6.62
C PRO A 496 -16.36 -14.83 7.11
N ALA A 497 -17.07 -14.52 8.20
CA ALA A 497 -17.16 -13.16 8.74
C ALA A 497 -15.81 -12.65 9.27
N GLU A 498 -15.01 -13.50 9.91
CA GLU A 498 -13.66 -13.16 10.36
C GLU A 498 -12.72 -12.94 9.17
N ALA A 499 -12.73 -13.88 8.21
CA ALA A 499 -11.86 -13.84 7.04
C ALA A 499 -12.22 -12.70 6.06
N ASN A 500 -13.49 -12.30 5.97
CA ASN A 500 -13.94 -11.29 5.01
C ASN A 500 -13.24 -9.93 5.19
N ASN A 501 -12.84 -9.59 6.42
CA ASN A 501 -12.11 -8.36 6.75
C ASN A 501 -10.76 -8.24 6.03
N PHE A 502 -10.21 -9.37 5.56
CA PHE A 502 -8.90 -9.44 4.92
C PHE A 502 -8.97 -9.55 3.40
N THR A 503 -10.17 -9.53 2.82
CA THR A 503 -10.38 -9.63 1.37
C THR A 503 -9.97 -8.35 0.62
N VAL A 504 -9.83 -8.45 -0.71
CA VAL A 504 -9.57 -7.31 -1.59
C VAL A 504 -10.52 -6.14 -1.34
N SER A 505 -11.82 -6.42 -1.18
CA SER A 505 -12.83 -5.38 -0.96
C SER A 505 -12.71 -4.67 0.40
N GLN A 506 -12.23 -5.35 1.43
CA GLN A 506 -12.19 -4.82 2.79
C GLN A 506 -10.82 -4.25 3.16
N LEU A 507 -9.74 -4.96 2.85
CA LEU A 507 -8.39 -4.58 3.25
C LEU A 507 -7.86 -3.40 2.43
N ILE A 508 -7.96 -3.50 1.10
CA ILE A 508 -7.41 -2.49 0.16
C ILE A 508 -8.49 -1.66 -0.54
N GLN A 509 -9.77 -1.83 -0.15
CA GLN A 509 -10.92 -1.19 -0.80
C GLN A 509 -10.91 -1.36 -2.32
N GLY A 510 -10.50 -2.55 -2.79
CA GLY A 510 -10.18 -2.80 -4.20
C GLY A 510 -11.31 -2.47 -5.18
N ASN A 511 -12.57 -2.61 -4.75
CA ASN A 511 -13.73 -2.26 -5.58
C ASN A 511 -13.76 -0.78 -6.03
N LEU A 512 -13.11 0.12 -5.28
CA LEU A 512 -13.09 1.55 -5.60
C LEU A 512 -12.11 1.89 -6.72
N TRP A 513 -11.05 1.10 -6.92
CA TRP A 513 -9.93 1.48 -7.79
C TRP A 513 -9.46 0.38 -8.75
N LEU A 514 -9.49 -0.91 -8.38
CA LEU A 514 -9.05 -2.00 -9.25
C LEU A 514 -9.86 -2.15 -10.55
N PRO A 515 -11.19 -1.95 -10.61
CA PRO A 515 -11.93 -2.11 -11.87
C PRO A 515 -11.51 -1.12 -12.97
N SER A 516 -10.89 -0.01 -12.58
CA SER A 516 -10.35 1.01 -13.47
C SER A 516 -9.06 0.56 -14.16
N THR A 517 -8.34 -0.37 -13.53
CA THR A 517 -7.18 -1.04 -14.14
C THR A 517 -7.63 -2.05 -15.19
N GLY A 518 -8.82 -2.64 -15.08
CA GLY A 518 -9.25 -3.69 -16.01
C GLY A 518 -8.63 -5.06 -15.74
N ILE A 519 -7.77 -5.18 -14.74
CA ILE A 519 -7.26 -6.46 -14.21
C ILE A 519 -8.40 -7.16 -13.47
N THR A 520 -8.57 -8.45 -13.75
CA THR A 520 -9.58 -9.27 -13.08
C THR A 520 -9.12 -9.60 -11.66
N PHE A 521 -10.02 -9.47 -10.69
CA PHE A 521 -9.76 -9.79 -9.29
C PHE A 521 -11.00 -10.38 -8.64
N ILE A 522 -10.80 -11.18 -7.59
CA ILE A 522 -11.87 -11.66 -6.73
C ILE A 522 -11.97 -10.73 -5.52
N ALA A 523 -13.11 -10.07 -5.36
CA ALA A 523 -13.28 -9.02 -4.35
C ALA A 523 -13.39 -9.57 -2.90
N GLY A 524 -13.85 -10.82 -2.75
CA GLY A 524 -14.23 -11.42 -1.47
C GLY A 524 -13.67 -12.84 -1.28
N LEU A 525 -14.38 -13.63 -0.47
CA LEU A 525 -14.15 -15.07 -0.32
C LEU A 525 -14.91 -15.86 -1.39
N VAL A 526 -14.45 -17.06 -1.70
CA VAL A 526 -15.18 -18.04 -2.53
C VAL A 526 -15.54 -19.25 -1.67
N SER A 527 -16.75 -19.80 -1.83
CA SER A 527 -17.22 -20.97 -1.09
C SER A 527 -16.64 -22.28 -1.60
#